data_AF-A0AAW2DU73-F1
#
_entry.id   AF-A0AAW2DU73-F1
#
_cell.length_a   1.000
_cell.length_b   1.000
_cell.length_c   1.000
_cell.angle_alpha   90.00
_cell.angle_beta   90.00
_cell.angle_gamma   90.00
#
_symmetry.space_group_name_H-M   'P 1'
#
loop_
_entity.id
_entity.type
_entity.pdbx_description
1 polymer ?
#
loop_
_entity_poly.entity_id
_entity_poly.type
_entity_poly.pdbx_seq_one_letter_code
_entity_poly.pdbx_strand_id
1 'polypeptide(L)'
;MASMTSSSAPLILLVLLLGSMMVASAANLNQDFDISWGDGRAKIINNGELLTLSLDKTSGSGFQSKNEYLIGKIDMQLKLVPGNSAGTVTAYYLSSKGSTWDEIDFEFLGNLSGDPYILHTNVFSQGKGNREQQFYLWFDPTADFHTYSILWNPQRIIYSVDGTPIREFKNSESIGVPFPKNQPMRIYSSLWNADDWATRGGLVKTDWSQAPFTASYRNFKADACTWSSGASSCSSTTPSSSSNSSSWLSQELDSASQRRLKWVQKNYMIYNYCSDTKRYDNYVFNVTGGGGGCDLVGTDTSTQKEYYLELYEARLVPKQKKRGGGIVLENVYL
;
A
#
# COMPACT_ATOMS: atom_id res chain seq x y z
N MET A 1 -84.74 14.04 17.67
CA MET A 1 -83.40 13.49 17.96
C MET A 1 -82.70 13.33 16.63
N ALA A 2 -81.66 14.14 16.40
CA ALA A 2 -80.88 14.16 15.17
C ALA A 2 -79.84 13.04 15.18
N SER A 3 -79.70 12.32 14.06
CA SER A 3 -78.58 11.42 13.79
C SER A 3 -77.75 12.06 12.68
N MET A 4 -76.53 12.48 13.02
CA MET A 4 -75.59 13.08 12.06
C MET A 4 -74.74 11.98 11.42
N THR A 5 -74.85 11.86 10.10
CA THR A 5 -73.95 11.09 9.25
C THR A 5 -72.64 11.86 9.07
N SER A 6 -71.53 11.34 9.61
CA SER A 6 -70.18 11.83 9.36
C SER A 6 -69.65 11.22 8.06
N SER A 7 -69.34 12.08 7.09
CA SER A 7 -68.69 11.73 5.83
C SER A 7 -67.20 12.09 5.95
N SER A 8 -66.32 11.10 6.00
CA SER A 8 -64.86 11.30 6.01
C SER A 8 -64.30 11.08 4.60
N ALA A 9 -63.95 12.19 3.95
CA ALA A 9 -63.19 12.23 2.70
C ALA A 9 -61.75 11.66 2.89
N PRO A 10 -61.11 11.15 1.83
CA PRO A 10 -59.88 10.37 1.94
C PRO A 10 -58.67 11.27 2.20
N LEU A 11 -57.90 10.96 3.24
CA LEU A 11 -56.59 11.55 3.45
C LEU A 11 -55.64 10.94 2.40
N ILE A 12 -55.43 11.67 1.30
CA ILE A 12 -54.36 11.41 0.34
C ILE A 12 -53.04 11.50 1.09
N LEU A 13 -52.49 10.36 1.49
CA LEU A 13 -51.15 10.24 2.07
C LEU A 13 -50.14 10.40 0.92
N LEU A 14 -49.87 11.64 0.55
CA LEU A 14 -48.74 12.01 -0.30
C LEU A 14 -47.45 11.80 0.52
N VAL A 15 -46.98 10.55 0.57
CA VAL A 15 -45.64 10.23 1.09
C VAL A 15 -44.62 10.79 0.10
N LEU A 16 -44.21 12.03 0.33
CA LEU A 16 -43.09 12.65 -0.36
C LEU A 16 -41.82 11.83 -0.07
N LEU A 17 -41.29 11.23 -1.13
CA LEU A 17 -39.93 10.70 -1.19
C LEU A 17 -38.94 11.79 -0.78
N LEU A 18 -38.37 11.68 0.41
CA LEU A 18 -37.05 12.21 0.71
C LEU A 18 -36.07 11.04 0.70
N GLY A 19 -35.84 10.52 -0.51
CA GLY A 19 -34.66 9.69 -0.74
C GLY A 19 -33.45 10.58 -0.51
N SER A 20 -32.74 10.38 0.60
CA SER A 20 -31.44 10.99 0.85
C SER A 20 -30.51 10.55 -0.27
N MET A 21 -30.33 11.39 -1.29
CA MET A 21 -29.23 11.24 -2.23
C MET A 21 -27.95 11.53 -1.44
N MET A 22 -27.36 10.45 -0.91
CA MET A 22 -25.96 10.43 -0.54
C MET A 22 -25.20 10.75 -1.82
N VAL A 23 -24.87 12.03 -2.03
CA VAL A 23 -23.89 12.40 -3.04
C VAL A 23 -22.57 11.83 -2.51
N ALA A 24 -22.20 10.65 -2.98
CA ALA A 24 -20.84 10.18 -2.83
C ALA A 24 -19.98 11.19 -3.59
N SER A 25 -19.27 12.06 -2.86
CA SER A 25 -18.26 12.90 -3.49
C SER A 25 -17.22 11.96 -4.06
N ALA A 26 -17.16 11.84 -5.38
CA ALA A 26 -16.07 11.12 -6.02
C ALA A 26 -14.75 11.77 -5.61
N ALA A 27 -13.74 10.95 -5.27
CA ALA A 27 -12.40 11.45 -4.99
C ALA A 27 -11.90 12.26 -6.19
N ASN A 28 -11.34 13.45 -5.93
CA ASN A 28 -10.83 14.33 -6.97
C ASN A 28 -9.34 14.52 -6.77
N LEU A 29 -8.55 13.79 -7.55
CA LEU A 29 -7.10 13.76 -7.43
C LEU A 29 -6.44 15.14 -7.63
N ASN A 30 -7.10 16.10 -8.28
CA ASN A 30 -6.59 17.47 -8.40
C ASN A 30 -6.55 18.20 -7.05
N GLN A 31 -7.39 17.81 -6.09
CA GLN A 31 -7.42 18.36 -4.74
C GLN A 31 -6.36 17.69 -3.85
N ASP A 32 -6.07 16.42 -4.12
CA ASP A 32 -5.27 15.57 -3.25
C ASP A 32 -3.78 15.57 -3.60
N PHE A 33 -3.42 15.71 -4.88
CA PHE A 33 -2.06 15.51 -5.39
C PHE A 33 -1.57 16.64 -6.29
N ASP A 34 -0.25 16.85 -6.25
CA ASP A 34 0.49 17.64 -7.22
C ASP A 34 1.40 16.71 -8.03
N ILE A 35 1.50 16.96 -9.34
CA ILE A 35 2.51 16.31 -10.17
C ILE A 35 3.89 16.87 -9.81
N SER A 36 4.79 16.02 -9.33
CA SER A 36 6.11 16.45 -8.85
C SER A 36 7.14 16.51 -9.96
N TRP A 37 7.10 15.58 -10.92
CA TRP A 37 7.99 15.54 -12.09
C TRP A 37 7.45 14.62 -13.19
N GLY A 38 8.05 14.69 -14.39
CA GLY A 38 7.77 13.77 -15.50
C GLY A 38 7.57 14.44 -16.86
N ASP A 39 7.54 15.78 -16.93
CA ASP A 39 7.46 16.52 -18.21
C ASP A 39 6.32 16.03 -19.12
N GLY A 40 5.09 16.04 -18.57
CA GLY A 40 3.90 15.55 -19.26
C GLY A 40 3.65 14.04 -19.19
N ARG A 41 4.55 13.24 -18.59
CA ARG A 41 4.37 11.79 -18.36
C ARG A 41 3.50 11.44 -17.15
N ALA A 42 3.33 12.39 -16.24
CA ALA A 42 2.33 12.32 -15.18
C ALA A 42 1.14 13.21 -15.55
N LYS A 43 -0.08 12.66 -15.49
CA LYS A 43 -1.30 13.40 -15.84
C LYS A 43 -2.43 13.07 -14.88
N ILE A 44 -3.18 14.09 -14.48
CA ILE A 44 -4.50 13.93 -13.88
C ILE A 44 -5.52 14.25 -14.97
N ILE A 45 -6.35 13.28 -15.31
CA ILE A 45 -7.31 13.32 -16.42
C ILE A 45 -8.72 13.00 -15.91
N ASN A 46 -9.71 13.06 -16.81
CA ASN A 46 -11.11 12.81 -16.50
C ASN A 46 -11.60 13.65 -15.31
N ASN A 47 -11.30 14.95 -15.33
CA ASN A 47 -11.70 15.90 -14.28
C ASN A 47 -11.26 15.51 -12.85
N GLY A 48 -10.14 14.79 -12.72
CA GLY A 48 -9.61 14.37 -11.42
C GLY A 48 -9.89 12.93 -11.01
N GLU A 49 -10.58 12.16 -11.86
CA GLU A 49 -10.94 10.78 -11.53
C GLU A 49 -9.80 9.77 -11.75
N LEU A 50 -8.84 10.10 -12.60
CA LEU A 50 -7.78 9.18 -13.00
C LEU A 50 -6.44 9.92 -13.07
N LEU A 51 -5.43 9.36 -12.43
CA LEU A 51 -4.04 9.79 -12.57
C LEU A 51 -3.24 8.68 -13.26
N THR A 52 -2.42 9.04 -14.24
CA THR A 52 -1.51 8.12 -14.93
C THR A 52 -0.07 8.57 -14.76
N LEU A 53 0.82 7.62 -14.48
CA LEU A 53 2.27 7.80 -14.57
C LEU A 53 2.78 6.98 -15.74
N SER A 54 3.57 7.59 -16.63
CA SER A 54 4.26 6.90 -17.70
C SER A 54 5.78 6.96 -17.56
N LEU A 55 6.46 5.99 -18.15
CA LEU A 55 7.92 5.86 -18.19
C LEU A 55 8.36 5.51 -19.61
N ASP A 56 9.35 6.23 -20.09
CA ASP A 56 10.09 5.96 -21.32
C ASP A 56 11.60 6.14 -21.09
N LYS A 57 12.39 5.97 -22.14
CA LYS A 57 13.85 6.02 -22.05
C LYS A 57 14.38 7.40 -21.61
N THR A 58 13.57 8.46 -21.76
CA THR A 58 13.95 9.82 -21.38
C THR A 58 13.72 10.05 -19.89
N SER A 59 12.56 9.66 -19.37
CA SER A 59 12.24 9.85 -17.95
C SER A 59 11.08 8.98 -17.50
N GLY A 60 11.02 8.77 -16.19
CA GLY A 60 9.80 8.32 -15.51
C GLY A 60 8.84 9.47 -15.23
N SER A 61 8.01 9.29 -14.20
CA SER A 61 7.20 10.37 -13.65
C SER A 61 6.78 10.11 -12.22
N GLY A 62 6.30 11.15 -11.52
CA GLY A 62 5.81 11.01 -10.15
C GLY A 62 4.87 12.12 -9.70
N PHE A 63 4.18 11.84 -8.60
CA PHE A 63 3.31 12.78 -7.89
C PHE A 63 3.52 12.71 -6.39
N GLN A 64 3.05 13.73 -5.68
CA GLN A 64 3.04 13.77 -4.22
C GLN A 64 1.71 14.33 -3.69
N SER A 65 1.30 13.95 -2.48
CA SER A 65 0.12 14.55 -1.83
C SER A 65 0.38 16.01 -1.50
N LYS A 66 -0.69 16.83 -1.54
CA LYS A 66 -0.62 18.23 -1.11
C LYS A 66 -0.47 18.37 0.40
N ASN A 67 -1.14 17.49 1.13
CA ASN A 67 -1.11 17.41 2.58
C ASN A 67 0.01 16.48 3.07
N GLU A 68 0.52 16.79 4.26
CA GLU A 68 1.27 15.87 5.10
C GLU A 68 0.30 15.17 6.08
N TYR A 69 0.59 13.92 6.40
CA TYR A 69 -0.19 13.09 7.30
C TYR A 69 0.70 12.58 8.43
N LEU A 70 0.17 12.55 9.64
CA LEU A 70 0.82 11.88 10.76
C LEU A 70 -0.21 10.94 11.36
N ILE A 71 -0.13 9.65 11.02
CA ILE A 71 -1.10 8.61 11.34
C ILE A 71 -2.40 8.73 10.51
N GLY A 72 -2.87 7.61 9.96
CA GLY A 72 -4.02 7.55 9.05
C GLY A 72 -4.31 6.18 8.46
N LYS A 73 -5.52 6.01 7.91
CA LYS A 73 -5.84 4.97 6.95
C LYS A 73 -5.87 5.56 5.55
N ILE A 74 -5.00 5.05 4.68
CA ILE A 74 -4.80 5.53 3.32
C ILE A 74 -5.09 4.38 2.36
N ASP A 75 -6.05 4.61 1.45
CA ASP A 75 -6.45 3.69 0.40
C ASP A 75 -6.17 4.34 -0.97
N MET A 76 -5.59 3.59 -1.90
CA MET A 76 -5.47 3.97 -3.31
C MET A 76 -5.78 2.77 -4.20
N GLN A 77 -6.51 3.00 -5.29
CA GLN A 77 -6.64 1.98 -6.32
C GLN A 77 -5.55 2.13 -7.37
N LEU A 78 -4.80 1.07 -7.62
CA LEU A 78 -3.75 1.02 -8.63
C LEU A 78 -4.07 -0.06 -9.67
N LYS A 79 -3.73 0.23 -10.93
CA LYS A 79 -3.61 -0.75 -12.01
C LYS A 79 -2.23 -0.64 -12.63
N LEU A 80 -1.49 -1.74 -12.63
CA LEU A 80 -0.07 -1.76 -12.98
C LEU A 80 0.18 -1.84 -14.49
N VAL A 81 1.45 -1.70 -14.87
CA VAL A 81 1.92 -1.74 -16.27
C VAL A 81 1.62 -3.12 -16.89
N PRO A 82 0.82 -3.21 -17.97
CA PRO A 82 0.54 -4.48 -18.64
C PRO A 82 1.69 -4.93 -19.54
N GLY A 83 1.65 -6.19 -19.96
CA GLY A 83 2.63 -6.74 -20.90
C GLY A 83 4.01 -6.95 -20.28
N ASN A 84 5.06 -6.65 -21.02
CA ASN A 84 6.43 -6.76 -20.51
C ASN A 84 6.78 -5.49 -19.76
N SER A 85 6.87 -5.60 -18.43
CA SER A 85 7.21 -4.51 -17.52
C SER A 85 8.53 -4.75 -16.79
N ALA A 86 9.35 -5.70 -17.26
CA ALA A 86 10.63 -6.01 -16.66
C ALA A 86 11.51 -4.75 -16.51
N GLY A 87 12.22 -4.66 -15.39
CA GLY A 87 13.08 -3.54 -15.02
C GLY A 87 12.34 -2.28 -14.55
N THR A 88 11.00 -2.26 -14.56
CA THR A 88 10.21 -1.13 -14.06
C THR A 88 9.78 -1.32 -12.60
N VAL A 89 9.73 -0.21 -11.85
CA VAL A 89 9.16 -0.17 -10.50
C VAL A 89 8.07 0.89 -10.45
N THR A 90 6.87 0.47 -10.08
CA THR A 90 5.79 1.37 -9.67
C THR A 90 5.83 1.48 -8.15
N ALA A 91 6.14 2.65 -7.59
CA ALA A 91 6.17 2.86 -6.14
C ALA A 91 4.94 3.65 -5.68
N TYR A 92 4.40 3.31 -4.51
CA TYR A 92 3.39 4.06 -3.78
C TYR A 92 3.71 4.01 -2.30
N TYR A 93 4.11 5.14 -1.73
CA TYR A 93 4.76 5.15 -0.43
C TYR A 93 4.47 6.43 0.35
N LEU A 94 4.66 6.37 1.66
CA LEU A 94 4.71 7.56 2.52
C LEU A 94 6.14 7.83 2.91
N SER A 95 6.58 9.09 2.87
CA SER A 95 7.93 9.45 3.32
C SER A 95 7.95 10.81 4.01
N SER A 96 8.73 10.94 5.09
CA SER A 96 9.04 12.23 5.73
C SER A 96 10.28 12.85 5.09
N LYS A 97 10.55 14.12 5.39
CA LYS A 97 11.75 14.81 4.93
C LYS A 97 12.88 14.66 5.94
N GLY A 98 14.12 14.78 5.47
CA GLY A 98 15.31 14.86 6.31
C GLY A 98 16.20 13.63 6.22
N SER A 99 17.36 13.67 6.86
CA SER A 99 18.36 12.60 6.82
C SER A 99 18.00 11.37 7.66
N THR A 100 17.06 11.51 8.60
CA THR A 100 16.54 10.43 9.45
C THR A 100 15.07 10.17 9.15
N TRP A 101 14.71 10.14 7.86
CA TRP A 101 13.32 10.06 7.44
C TRP A 101 12.65 8.75 7.89
N ASP A 102 11.34 8.81 8.02
CA ASP A 102 10.45 7.67 8.17
C ASP A 102 9.83 7.38 6.80
N GLU A 103 9.62 6.10 6.45
CA GLU A 103 9.02 5.70 5.17
C GLU A 103 8.25 4.37 5.26
N ILE A 104 7.17 4.25 4.48
CA ILE A 104 6.29 3.09 4.42
C ILE A 104 5.98 2.78 2.96
N ASP A 105 6.46 1.65 2.45
CA ASP A 105 6.52 1.39 1.02
C ASP A 105 5.57 0.29 0.53
N PHE A 106 4.91 0.56 -0.60
CA PHE A 106 4.58 -0.45 -1.60
C PHE A 106 5.41 -0.20 -2.85
N GLU A 107 6.11 -1.22 -3.34
CA GLU A 107 6.82 -1.19 -4.62
C GLU A 107 6.41 -2.41 -5.45
N PHE A 108 5.97 -2.16 -6.67
CA PHE A 108 5.56 -3.21 -7.60
C PHE A 108 6.66 -3.41 -8.64
N LEU A 109 7.34 -4.54 -8.56
CA LEU A 109 8.44 -4.90 -9.44
C LEU A 109 7.86 -5.60 -10.67
N GLY A 110 8.05 -4.97 -11.83
CA GLY A 110 7.57 -5.50 -13.10
C GLY A 110 8.32 -6.75 -13.54
N ASN A 111 7.76 -7.44 -14.54
CA ASN A 111 8.27 -8.73 -14.99
C ASN A 111 8.05 -8.93 -16.50
N LEU A 112 8.60 -10.01 -17.05
CA LEU A 112 8.33 -10.42 -18.42
C LEU A 112 6.84 -10.73 -18.62
N SER A 113 6.35 -10.54 -19.85
CA SER A 113 4.97 -10.89 -20.21
C SER A 113 4.60 -12.31 -19.79
N GLY A 114 3.58 -12.45 -18.96
CA GLY A 114 3.07 -13.73 -18.47
C GLY A 114 3.71 -14.24 -17.17
N ASP A 115 4.79 -13.59 -16.69
CA ASP A 115 5.37 -13.86 -15.38
C ASP A 115 4.75 -12.94 -14.31
N PRO A 116 4.65 -13.39 -13.04
CA PRO A 116 3.94 -12.65 -12.00
C PRO A 116 4.72 -11.40 -11.56
N TYR A 117 3.98 -10.33 -11.30
CA TYR A 117 4.47 -9.17 -10.54
C TYR A 117 4.89 -9.55 -9.13
N ILE A 118 5.88 -8.84 -8.59
CA ILE A 118 6.24 -8.91 -7.17
C ILE A 118 5.76 -7.63 -6.49
N LEU A 119 5.01 -7.78 -5.41
CA LEU A 119 4.71 -6.71 -4.47
C LEU A 119 5.73 -6.73 -3.33
N HIS A 120 6.51 -5.68 -3.23
CA HIS A 120 7.50 -5.44 -2.21
C HIS A 120 6.94 -4.44 -1.18
N THR A 121 7.12 -4.71 0.10
CA THR A 121 6.85 -3.76 1.19
C THR A 121 8.09 -3.50 2.02
N ASN A 122 8.28 -2.27 2.51
CA ASN A 122 9.39 -1.91 3.37
C ASN A 122 8.96 -0.83 4.39
N VAL A 123 9.72 -0.72 5.47
CA VAL A 123 9.54 0.29 6.52
C VAL A 123 10.89 0.88 6.88
N PHE A 124 11.05 2.17 6.69
CA PHE A 124 12.14 2.95 7.27
C PHE A 124 11.63 3.67 8.51
N SER A 125 12.43 3.65 9.57
CA SER A 125 12.23 4.56 10.68
C SER A 125 13.55 5.13 11.17
N GLN A 126 13.59 6.46 11.33
CA GLN A 126 14.79 7.21 11.69
C GLN A 126 15.96 6.92 10.73
N GLY A 127 15.69 6.84 9.43
CA GLY A 127 16.68 6.52 8.38
C GLY A 127 17.12 5.06 8.32
N LYS A 128 16.57 4.18 9.17
CA LYS A 128 16.89 2.75 9.17
C LYS A 128 15.80 1.95 8.48
N GLY A 129 16.08 1.39 7.31
CA GLY A 129 15.20 0.48 6.56
C GLY A 129 15.59 -0.99 6.70
N ASN A 130 15.79 -1.65 5.56
CA ASN A 130 16.15 -3.07 5.43
C ASN A 130 15.07 -4.05 5.93
N ARG A 131 13.79 -3.68 5.86
CA ARG A 131 12.68 -4.50 6.37
C ARG A 131 11.82 -5.02 5.23
N GLU A 132 12.44 -5.52 4.18
CA GLU A 132 11.77 -5.91 2.95
C GLU A 132 10.94 -7.20 3.16
N GLN A 133 9.71 -7.21 2.66
CA GLN A 133 8.93 -8.42 2.48
C GLN A 133 8.35 -8.41 1.07
N GLN A 134 8.42 -9.53 0.37
CA GLN A 134 7.97 -9.65 -1.02
C GLN A 134 6.90 -10.71 -1.16
N PHE A 135 5.91 -10.44 -2.01
CA PHE A 135 4.74 -11.29 -2.23
C PHE A 135 4.43 -11.39 -3.72
N TYR A 136 3.99 -12.56 -4.18
CA TYR A 136 3.16 -12.64 -5.37
C TYR A 136 1.73 -12.23 -5.05
N LEU A 137 0.98 -11.77 -6.05
CA LEU A 137 -0.45 -11.49 -5.91
C LEU A 137 -1.30 -12.68 -6.37
N TRP A 138 -2.48 -12.85 -5.77
CA TRP A 138 -3.46 -13.89 -6.12
C TRP A 138 -4.36 -13.52 -7.32
N PHE A 139 -4.00 -12.45 -8.03
CA PHE A 139 -4.66 -11.93 -9.22
C PHE A 139 -3.62 -11.28 -10.14
N ASP A 140 -4.03 -10.94 -11.36
CA ASP A 140 -3.23 -10.14 -12.30
C ASP A 140 -3.46 -8.63 -12.02
N PRO A 141 -2.47 -7.92 -11.44
CA PRO A 141 -2.63 -6.52 -11.04
C PRO A 141 -2.62 -5.54 -12.23
N THR A 142 -2.42 -6.04 -13.45
CA THR A 142 -2.45 -5.24 -14.69
C THR A 142 -3.84 -5.24 -15.34
N ALA A 143 -4.68 -6.22 -14.99
CA ALA A 143 -5.97 -6.44 -15.63
C ALA A 143 -7.07 -5.49 -15.12
N ASP A 144 -7.10 -5.19 -13.82
CA ASP A 144 -8.06 -4.27 -13.21
C ASP A 144 -7.41 -3.48 -12.06
N PHE A 145 -8.13 -2.50 -11.54
CA PHE A 145 -7.75 -1.72 -10.37
C PHE A 145 -7.98 -2.52 -9.09
N HIS A 146 -6.95 -2.56 -8.24
CA HIS A 146 -7.00 -3.16 -6.92
C HIS A 146 -6.68 -2.12 -5.85
N THR A 147 -7.27 -2.27 -4.66
CA THR A 147 -7.08 -1.33 -3.55
C THR A 147 -5.88 -1.74 -2.73
N TYR A 148 -4.91 -0.83 -2.61
CA TYR A 148 -3.75 -0.98 -1.75
C TYR A 148 -3.90 -0.02 -0.58
N SER A 149 -3.89 -0.57 0.62
CA SER A 149 -4.19 0.16 1.84
C SER A 149 -3.03 0.12 2.82
N ILE A 150 -2.75 1.28 3.42
CA ILE A 150 -1.86 1.44 4.57
C ILE A 150 -2.72 1.94 5.73
N LEU A 151 -2.92 1.11 6.74
CA LEU A 151 -3.38 1.57 8.05
C LEU A 151 -2.14 1.83 8.90
N TRP A 152 -1.91 3.09 9.24
CA TRP A 152 -0.81 3.53 10.08
C TRP A 152 -1.36 4.22 11.32
N ASN A 153 -1.20 3.60 12.49
CA ASN A 153 -1.61 4.15 13.77
C ASN A 153 -0.48 4.07 14.82
N PRO A 154 -0.62 4.65 16.02
CA PRO A 154 0.47 4.68 17.00
C PRO A 154 0.99 3.29 17.40
N GLN A 155 0.20 2.24 17.21
CA GLN A 155 0.49 0.87 17.65
C GLN A 155 1.03 -0.02 16.52
N ARG A 156 0.72 0.28 15.24
CA ARG A 156 1.07 -0.60 14.12
C ARG A 156 0.91 0.06 12.75
N ILE A 157 1.55 -0.56 11.77
CA ILE A 157 1.30 -0.39 10.34
C ILE A 157 0.73 -1.71 9.82
N ILE A 158 -0.36 -1.65 9.07
CA ILE A 158 -0.96 -2.80 8.38
C ILE A 158 -1.05 -2.50 6.89
N TYR A 159 -0.42 -3.36 6.10
CA TYR A 159 -0.52 -3.35 4.64
C TYR A 159 -1.63 -4.30 4.22
N SER A 160 -2.54 -3.84 3.37
CA SER A 160 -3.60 -4.69 2.83
C SER A 160 -3.77 -4.52 1.32
N VAL A 161 -4.20 -5.59 0.68
CA VAL A 161 -4.59 -5.64 -0.73
C VAL A 161 -6.04 -6.10 -0.81
N ASP A 162 -6.93 -5.27 -1.35
CA ASP A 162 -8.40 -5.47 -1.35
C ASP A 162 -8.96 -5.86 0.02
N GLY A 163 -8.50 -5.17 1.06
CA GLY A 163 -8.89 -5.42 2.45
C GLY A 163 -8.31 -6.72 3.07
N THR A 164 -7.49 -7.47 2.33
CA THR A 164 -6.78 -8.63 2.85
C THR A 164 -5.41 -8.20 3.40
N PRO A 165 -5.14 -8.36 4.71
CA PRO A 165 -3.84 -7.98 5.28
C PRO A 165 -2.74 -8.90 4.78
N ILE A 166 -1.62 -8.31 4.36
CA ILE A 166 -0.44 -9.04 3.87
C ILE A 166 0.76 -8.91 4.81
N ARG A 167 0.81 -7.82 5.59
CA ARG A 167 1.87 -7.52 6.55
C ARG A 167 1.35 -6.67 7.71
N GLU A 168 1.83 -6.96 8.91
CA GLU A 168 1.67 -6.12 10.11
C GLU A 168 3.07 -5.79 10.65
N PHE A 169 3.38 -4.51 10.84
CA PHE A 169 4.58 -4.01 11.51
C PHE A 169 4.16 -3.30 12.80
N LYS A 170 4.50 -3.87 13.95
CA LYS A 170 4.04 -3.37 15.25
C LYS A 170 4.97 -2.29 15.78
N ASN A 171 4.42 -1.40 16.58
CA ASN A 171 5.24 -0.51 17.39
C ASN A 171 5.89 -1.31 18.52
N SER A 172 7.18 -1.60 18.32
CA SER A 172 8.03 -2.35 19.22
C SER A 172 9.15 -1.48 19.81
N GLU A 173 8.90 -0.17 19.99
CA GLU A 173 9.86 0.76 20.61
C GLU A 173 10.26 0.32 22.03
N SER A 174 9.37 -0.37 22.75
CA SER A 174 9.65 -0.93 24.08
C SER A 174 10.80 -1.94 24.11
N ILE A 175 11.12 -2.56 22.96
CA ILE A 175 12.25 -3.46 22.77
C ILE A 175 13.31 -2.88 21.83
N GLY A 176 13.30 -1.57 21.60
CA GLY A 176 14.34 -0.83 20.87
C GLY A 176 14.18 -0.77 19.36
N VAL A 177 13.05 -1.19 18.79
CA VAL A 177 12.78 -1.05 17.35
C VAL A 177 12.09 0.28 17.06
N PRO A 178 12.72 1.21 16.31
CA PRO A 178 12.09 2.49 15.97
C PRO A 178 10.81 2.30 15.17
N PHE A 179 9.84 3.18 15.42
CA PHE A 179 8.54 3.17 14.75
C PHE A 179 8.21 4.58 14.22
N PRO A 180 7.69 4.71 13.00
CA PRO A 180 7.39 6.01 12.40
C PRO A 180 6.12 6.60 13.02
N LYS A 181 6.23 7.39 14.09
CA LYS A 181 5.07 8.02 14.77
C LYS A 181 5.20 9.51 15.03
N ASN A 182 6.37 10.09 14.72
CA ASN A 182 6.70 11.46 15.09
C ASN A 182 6.93 12.39 13.88
N GLN A 183 7.15 11.83 12.69
CA GLN A 183 7.45 12.61 11.49
C GLN A 183 6.26 12.58 10.53
N PRO A 184 5.63 13.73 10.25
CA PRO A 184 4.59 13.82 9.22
C PRO A 184 5.17 13.41 7.87
N MET A 185 4.41 12.62 7.12
CA MET A 185 4.80 12.09 5.83
C MET A 185 3.85 12.57 4.73
N ARG A 186 4.42 12.83 3.54
CA ARG A 186 3.60 12.95 2.32
C ARG A 186 3.46 11.57 1.70
N ILE A 187 2.40 11.41 0.95
CA ILE A 187 2.23 10.28 0.04
C ILE A 187 2.95 10.62 -1.25
N TYR A 188 3.67 9.66 -1.80
CA TYR A 188 4.38 9.74 -3.05
C TYR A 188 4.01 8.58 -3.93
N SER A 189 4.15 8.78 -5.24
CA SER A 189 4.20 7.69 -6.18
C SER A 189 5.09 8.04 -7.34
N SER A 190 5.78 7.04 -7.87
CA SER A 190 6.66 7.16 -9.01
C SER A 190 6.61 5.92 -9.88
N LEU A 191 6.89 6.09 -11.17
CA LEU A 191 7.17 5.00 -12.09
C LEU A 191 8.56 5.24 -12.68
N TRP A 192 9.49 4.31 -12.45
CA TRP A 192 10.90 4.49 -12.78
C TRP A 192 11.58 3.17 -13.16
N ASN A 193 12.78 3.29 -13.74
CA ASN A 193 13.60 2.15 -14.14
C ASN A 193 14.57 1.76 -13.03
N ALA A 194 14.58 0.49 -12.67
CA ALA A 194 15.37 -0.10 -11.60
C ALA A 194 16.08 -1.39 -12.10
N ASP A 195 16.68 -1.28 -13.28
CA ASP A 195 17.32 -2.39 -14.00
C ASP A 195 18.33 -3.18 -13.16
N ASP A 196 18.95 -2.54 -12.17
CA ASP A 196 19.98 -3.16 -11.34
C ASP A 196 19.44 -4.18 -10.34
N TRP A 197 18.13 -4.19 -10.06
CA TRP A 197 17.59 -5.08 -9.02
C TRP A 197 16.13 -5.54 -9.21
N ALA A 198 15.30 -4.82 -9.96
CA ALA A 198 13.84 -5.02 -9.93
C ALA A 198 13.37 -6.40 -10.43
N THR A 199 13.84 -6.83 -11.60
CA THR A 199 13.36 -8.08 -12.20
C THR A 199 14.43 -9.15 -12.12
N ARG A 200 14.13 -10.23 -11.37
CA ARG A 200 15.06 -11.35 -11.12
C ARG A 200 16.41 -10.86 -10.59
N GLY A 201 16.40 -9.90 -9.67
CA GLY A 201 17.63 -9.34 -9.10
C GLY A 201 18.46 -8.55 -10.09
N GLY A 202 17.79 -7.94 -11.08
CA GLY A 202 18.45 -7.15 -12.11
C GLY A 202 19.02 -7.96 -13.27
N LEU A 203 18.80 -9.29 -13.31
CA LEU A 203 19.20 -10.12 -14.45
C LEU A 203 18.41 -9.80 -15.72
N VAL A 204 17.19 -9.29 -15.59
CA VAL A 204 16.33 -8.91 -16.72
C VAL A 204 16.18 -7.39 -16.74
N LYS A 205 16.56 -6.79 -17.86
CA LYS A 205 16.59 -5.35 -18.09
C LYS A 205 15.33 -4.87 -18.81
N THR A 206 15.07 -3.57 -18.73
CA THR A 206 13.94 -2.93 -19.39
C THR A 206 14.09 -2.97 -20.91
N ASP A 207 13.10 -3.55 -21.59
CA ASP A 207 12.98 -3.46 -23.04
C ASP A 207 12.29 -2.14 -23.42
N TRP A 208 13.09 -1.11 -23.66
CA TRP A 208 12.59 0.21 -24.03
C TRP A 208 11.80 0.26 -25.35
N SER A 209 11.82 -0.79 -26.17
CA SER A 209 10.93 -0.87 -27.34
C SER A 209 9.45 -1.04 -26.97
N GLN A 210 9.17 -1.44 -25.71
CA GLN A 210 7.83 -1.57 -25.15
C GLN A 210 7.30 -0.27 -24.52
N ALA A 211 8.12 0.78 -24.46
CA ALA A 211 7.71 2.07 -23.92
C ALA A 211 6.61 2.73 -24.80
N PRO A 212 5.69 3.52 -24.21
CA PRO A 212 5.66 3.92 -22.80
C PRO A 212 5.03 2.86 -21.89
N PHE A 213 5.68 2.62 -20.74
CA PHE A 213 5.10 1.87 -19.63
C PHE A 213 4.16 2.80 -18.88
N THR A 214 2.94 2.35 -18.53
CA THR A 214 1.95 3.21 -17.86
C THR A 214 1.29 2.51 -16.68
N ALA A 215 1.34 3.14 -15.50
CA ALA A 215 0.58 2.76 -14.31
C ALA A 215 -0.55 3.78 -14.06
N SER A 216 -1.67 3.31 -13.52
CA SER A 216 -2.88 4.13 -13.32
C SER A 216 -3.35 4.10 -11.87
N TYR A 217 -3.90 5.22 -11.41
CA TYR A 217 -4.30 5.48 -10.03
C TYR A 217 -5.68 6.13 -10.00
N ARG A 218 -6.54 5.71 -9.06
CA ARG A 218 -7.86 6.32 -8.87
C ARG A 218 -8.39 6.11 -7.45
N ASN A 219 -9.52 6.75 -7.16
CA ASN A 219 -10.31 6.50 -5.94
C ASN A 219 -9.48 6.58 -4.64
N PHE A 220 -8.64 7.61 -4.55
CA PHE A 220 -7.86 7.89 -3.35
C PHE A 220 -8.78 8.21 -2.18
N LYS A 221 -8.45 7.69 -1.00
CA LYS A 221 -9.14 8.02 0.24
C LYS A 221 -8.14 8.05 1.39
N ALA A 222 -8.17 9.13 2.17
CA ALA A 222 -7.43 9.24 3.42
C ALA A 222 -8.40 9.59 4.56
N ASP A 223 -8.49 8.70 5.55
CA ASP A 223 -9.05 9.00 6.86
C ASP A 223 -7.86 9.11 7.83
N ALA A 224 -7.34 10.33 7.96
CA ALA A 224 -6.01 10.57 8.50
C ALA A 224 -5.91 11.91 9.21
N CYS A 225 -4.95 12.00 10.14
CA CYS A 225 -4.62 13.27 10.78
C CYS A 225 -3.71 14.06 9.83
N THR A 226 -4.27 15.08 9.19
CA THR A 226 -3.49 16.05 8.41
C THR A 226 -2.60 16.89 9.33
N TRP A 227 -1.36 17.12 8.89
CA TRP A 227 -0.40 17.96 9.59
C TRP A 227 -0.24 19.27 8.83
N SER A 228 -0.44 20.40 9.52
CA SER A 228 -0.28 21.73 8.92
C SER A 228 0.18 22.73 9.98
N SER A 229 1.09 23.63 9.61
CA SER A 229 1.59 24.70 10.49
C SER A 229 2.06 24.22 11.87
N GLY A 230 2.68 23.02 11.94
CA GLY A 230 3.19 22.43 13.17
C GLY A 230 2.14 21.79 14.08
N ALA A 231 0.89 21.63 13.61
CA ALA A 231 -0.20 21.03 14.37
C ALA A 231 -0.90 19.90 13.60
N SER A 232 -1.37 18.91 14.35
CA SER A 232 -2.24 17.84 13.84
C SER A 232 -3.70 18.29 13.83
N SER A 233 -4.46 17.89 12.81
CA SER A 233 -5.92 18.06 12.79
C SER A 233 -6.64 17.09 13.73
N CYS A 234 -5.99 16.01 14.17
CA CYS A 234 -6.52 15.17 15.23
C CYS A 234 -6.26 15.82 16.60
N SER A 235 -7.32 16.05 17.38
CA SER A 235 -7.20 16.60 18.73
C SER A 235 -6.55 15.61 19.69
N SER A 236 -5.60 16.08 20.49
CA SER A 236 -4.97 15.33 21.59
C SER A 236 -5.89 15.09 22.79
N THR A 237 -7.09 15.68 22.81
CA THR A 237 -8.04 15.61 23.93
C THR A 237 -9.42 15.15 23.44
N THR A 238 -9.72 13.87 23.69
CA THR A 238 -11.06 13.24 23.66
C THR A 238 -11.82 13.23 22.32
N PRO A 239 -12.57 12.16 22.00
CA PRO A 239 -13.41 12.11 20.82
C PRO A 239 -14.54 13.13 20.97
N SER A 240 -14.39 14.31 20.38
CA SER A 240 -15.49 15.25 20.27
C SER A 240 -16.57 14.61 19.40
N SER A 241 -17.77 14.58 19.96
CA SER A 241 -18.95 13.83 19.52
C SER A 241 -19.60 14.36 18.22
N SER A 242 -18.80 14.74 17.21
CA SER A 242 -19.31 15.30 15.95
C SER A 242 -18.55 14.93 14.68
N SER A 243 -17.63 13.97 14.72
CA SER A 243 -17.17 13.24 13.53
C SER A 243 -16.94 11.79 13.92
N ASN A 244 -17.25 10.86 13.00
CA ASN A 244 -17.14 9.41 13.22
C ASN A 244 -15.93 9.06 14.08
N SER A 245 -16.17 8.36 15.20
CA SER A 245 -15.12 7.76 16.03
C SER A 245 -14.07 7.14 15.11
N SER A 246 -12.85 7.70 15.12
CA SER A 246 -11.72 7.29 14.26
C SER A 246 -11.27 5.88 14.62
N SER A 247 -12.11 4.88 14.31
CA SER A 247 -11.92 3.47 14.68
C SER A 247 -10.58 2.93 14.19
N TRP A 248 -10.09 3.47 13.07
CA TRP A 248 -8.78 3.20 12.50
C TRP A 248 -7.61 3.59 13.44
N LEU A 249 -7.76 4.60 14.30
CA LEU A 249 -6.71 5.11 15.19
C LEU A 249 -6.25 4.07 16.22
N SER A 250 -7.12 3.14 16.59
CA SER A 250 -6.82 2.03 17.49
C SER A 250 -7.14 0.67 16.85
N GLN A 251 -7.27 0.63 15.52
CA GLN A 251 -7.65 -0.59 14.82
C GLN A 251 -6.52 -1.63 14.88
N GLU A 252 -6.94 -2.87 15.09
CA GLU A 252 -6.08 -4.05 15.15
C GLU A 252 -6.61 -5.15 14.22
N LEU A 253 -5.78 -6.15 13.90
CA LEU A 253 -6.24 -7.34 13.22
C LEU A 253 -7.04 -8.22 14.18
N ASP A 254 -8.32 -8.45 13.86
CA ASP A 254 -9.12 -9.47 14.53
C ASP A 254 -8.60 -10.89 14.21
N SER A 255 -9.10 -11.91 14.92
CA SER A 255 -8.62 -13.29 14.75
C SER A 255 -8.82 -13.83 13.32
N ALA A 256 -9.84 -13.35 12.59
CA ALA A 256 -10.08 -13.77 11.21
C ALA A 256 -9.03 -13.18 10.27
N SER A 257 -8.74 -11.89 10.44
CA SER A 257 -7.74 -11.15 9.69
C SER A 257 -6.32 -11.64 9.98
N GLN A 258 -6.02 -12.01 11.22
CA GLN A 258 -4.75 -12.68 11.56
C GLN A 258 -4.59 -14.04 10.88
N ARG A 259 -5.67 -14.85 10.80
CA ARG A 259 -5.65 -16.11 10.05
C ARG A 259 -5.42 -15.86 8.56
N ARG A 260 -6.04 -14.82 8.01
CA ARG A 260 -5.86 -14.45 6.60
C ARG A 260 -4.44 -13.96 6.31
N LEU A 261 -3.87 -13.12 7.18
CA LEU A 261 -2.47 -12.71 7.12
C LEU A 261 -1.53 -13.91 7.06
N LYS A 262 -1.70 -14.87 7.98
CA LYS A 262 -0.90 -16.11 7.98
C LYS A 262 -1.07 -16.93 6.71
N TRP A 263 -2.29 -16.99 6.17
CA TRP A 263 -2.54 -17.69 4.91
C TRP A 263 -1.85 -16.98 3.73
N VAL A 264 -1.90 -15.66 3.66
CA VAL A 264 -1.17 -14.90 2.62
C VAL A 264 0.33 -15.14 2.75
N GLN A 265 0.89 -14.98 3.94
CA GLN A 265 2.32 -15.20 4.20
C GLN A 265 2.76 -16.62 3.83
N LYS A 266 1.93 -17.63 4.13
CA LYS A 266 2.24 -19.03 3.80
C LYS A 266 2.22 -19.32 2.29
N ASN A 267 1.29 -18.71 1.54
CA ASN A 267 1.03 -19.10 0.15
C ASN A 267 1.63 -18.16 -0.88
N TYR A 268 1.93 -16.91 -0.52
CA TYR A 268 2.29 -15.86 -1.48
C TYR A 268 3.57 -15.10 -1.13
N MET A 269 4.06 -15.16 0.12
CA MET A 269 5.31 -14.51 0.49
C MET A 269 6.50 -15.28 -0.08
N ILE A 270 7.39 -14.57 -0.78
CA ILE A 270 8.57 -15.16 -1.44
C ILE A 270 9.88 -14.73 -0.78
N TYR A 271 9.89 -13.59 -0.10
CA TYR A 271 11.02 -13.12 0.69
C TYR A 271 10.53 -12.45 1.97
N ASN A 272 11.28 -12.67 3.05
CA ASN A 272 11.04 -12.04 4.34
C ASN A 272 12.37 -11.80 5.04
N TYR A 273 12.71 -10.53 5.27
CA TYR A 273 13.94 -10.12 5.96
C TYR A 273 14.13 -10.85 7.30
N CYS A 274 13.03 -11.17 7.99
CA CYS A 274 13.03 -11.90 9.26
C CYS A 274 13.67 -13.28 9.25
N SER A 275 13.64 -13.93 8.09
CA SER A 275 14.15 -15.29 7.90
C SER A 275 15.44 -15.32 7.09
N ASP A 276 15.95 -14.15 6.70
CA ASP A 276 17.20 -14.02 5.96
C ASP A 276 18.37 -14.00 6.94
N THR A 277 18.81 -15.19 7.35
CA THR A 277 19.94 -15.31 8.28
C THR A 277 21.19 -14.74 7.67
N LYS A 278 21.48 -14.94 6.37
CA LYS A 278 22.67 -14.40 5.71
C LYS A 278 22.81 -12.89 5.90
N ARG A 279 21.71 -12.15 5.79
CA ARG A 279 21.73 -10.69 5.98
C ARG A 279 21.76 -10.27 7.45
N TYR A 280 21.26 -11.13 8.33
CA TYR A 280 21.02 -10.82 9.75
C TYR A 280 21.71 -11.78 10.73
N ASP A 281 22.83 -12.40 10.35
CA ASP A 281 23.53 -13.44 11.12
C ASP A 281 23.96 -12.96 12.53
N ASN A 282 24.03 -11.65 12.76
CA ASN A 282 24.38 -11.01 14.05
C ASN A 282 23.20 -10.32 14.79
N TYR A 283 21.96 -10.46 14.32
CA TYR A 283 20.80 -9.82 14.94
C TYR A 283 19.98 -10.80 15.76
N VAL A 284 19.54 -10.38 16.95
CA VAL A 284 18.57 -11.13 17.75
C VAL A 284 17.17 -10.73 17.28
N PHE A 285 16.50 -11.64 16.59
CA PHE A 285 15.08 -11.45 16.30
C PHE A 285 14.25 -11.77 17.53
N ASN A 286 13.58 -10.75 18.09
CA ASN A 286 12.49 -11.00 19.03
C ASN A 286 11.23 -11.31 18.21
N VAL A 287 10.92 -12.60 18.09
CA VAL A 287 9.64 -13.04 17.51
C VAL A 287 8.56 -12.79 18.55
N THR A 288 7.83 -11.69 18.43
CA THR A 288 6.65 -11.48 19.29
C THR A 288 5.55 -12.44 18.83
N GLY A 289 5.06 -13.25 19.77
CA GLY A 289 4.17 -14.38 19.49
C GLY A 289 2.93 -13.99 18.68
N GLY A 290 2.60 -14.83 17.70
CA GLY A 290 1.26 -14.95 17.10
C GLY A 290 1.01 -14.28 15.75
N GLY A 291 1.88 -13.38 15.26
CA GLY A 291 1.57 -12.52 14.11
C GLY A 291 2.62 -12.38 13.00
N GLY A 292 3.70 -13.16 13.00
CA GLY A 292 4.67 -13.13 11.89
C GLY A 292 5.51 -11.85 11.76
N GLY A 293 5.45 -10.95 12.73
CA GLY A 293 6.39 -9.84 12.85
C GLY A 293 7.68 -10.33 13.52
N CYS A 294 8.82 -10.09 12.89
CA CYS A 294 10.11 -10.11 13.57
C CYS A 294 10.56 -8.67 13.76
N ASP A 295 10.99 -8.34 14.96
CA ASP A 295 11.53 -7.03 15.27
C ASP A 295 13.04 -7.20 15.44
N LEU A 296 13.82 -6.52 14.58
CA LEU A 296 15.28 -6.52 14.64
C LEU A 296 15.72 -5.82 15.92
N VAL A 297 16.07 -6.59 16.95
CA VAL A 297 16.63 -6.08 18.20
C VAL A 297 18.13 -6.40 18.19
N GLY A 298 18.98 -5.43 17.87
CA GLY A 298 20.43 -5.67 17.75
C GLY A 298 21.28 -4.42 17.88
N THR A 299 22.35 -4.53 18.68
CA THR A 299 23.19 -3.48 19.27
C THR A 299 24.53 -3.28 18.56
N ASP A 300 24.61 -3.45 17.24
CA ASP A 300 25.87 -3.24 16.53
C ASP A 300 25.70 -2.34 15.29
N THR A 301 26.24 -1.13 15.40
CA THR A 301 26.25 -0.11 14.34
C THR A 301 27.39 -0.28 13.34
N SER A 302 28.19 -1.35 13.41
CA SER A 302 29.48 -1.41 12.70
C SER A 302 29.55 -2.26 11.42
N THR A 303 28.49 -2.98 11.02
CA THR A 303 28.54 -3.77 9.77
C THR A 303 27.22 -3.74 8.97
N GLN A 304 26.85 -2.57 8.48
CA GLN A 304 25.86 -2.42 7.41
C GLN A 304 26.56 -2.64 6.05
N LYS A 305 26.76 -3.91 5.64
CA LYS A 305 27.15 -4.22 4.26
C LYS A 305 25.89 -4.23 3.39
N GLU A 306 25.86 -3.40 2.35
CA GLU A 306 24.89 -3.47 1.26
C GLU A 306 25.01 -4.82 0.53
N TYR A 307 24.12 -5.75 0.85
CA TYR A 307 23.94 -6.99 0.10
C TYR A 307 22.66 -6.90 -0.72
N TYR A 308 22.72 -6.23 -1.87
CA TYR A 308 21.62 -6.23 -2.85
C TYR A 308 21.75 -7.32 -3.93
N LEU A 309 22.81 -8.14 -3.91
CA LEU A 309 23.14 -9.03 -5.04
C LEU A 309 22.89 -10.54 -4.82
N GLU A 310 22.74 -11.04 -3.59
CA GLU A 310 22.72 -12.50 -3.33
C GLU A 310 21.32 -13.15 -3.22
N LEU A 311 20.22 -12.38 -3.26
CA LEU A 311 18.88 -12.92 -3.00
C LEU A 311 18.22 -13.64 -4.18
N TYR A 312 18.80 -13.57 -5.38
CA TYR A 312 18.11 -13.99 -6.61
C TYR A 312 18.66 -15.25 -7.27
N GLU A 313 19.74 -15.84 -6.75
CA GLU A 313 20.33 -17.04 -7.33
C GLU A 313 19.72 -18.37 -6.85
N ALA A 314 18.84 -18.37 -5.85
CA ALA A 314 18.34 -19.61 -5.27
C ALA A 314 16.85 -19.57 -4.89
N ARG A 315 15.95 -19.66 -5.89
CA ARG A 315 14.68 -20.40 -5.78
C ARG A 315 13.96 -20.43 -7.14
N LEU A 316 13.58 -21.65 -7.53
CA LEU A 316 12.79 -21.95 -8.72
C LEU A 316 11.46 -21.17 -8.68
N VAL A 317 11.16 -20.44 -9.75
CA VAL A 317 9.92 -19.67 -9.93
C VAL A 317 8.77 -20.65 -10.23
N PRO A 318 7.71 -20.75 -9.40
CA PRO A 318 6.52 -21.51 -9.76
C PRO A 318 5.80 -20.80 -10.91
N LYS A 319 5.59 -21.50 -12.03
CA LYS A 319 4.72 -20.98 -13.11
C LYS A 319 3.26 -21.03 -12.66
N GLN A 320 2.57 -19.89 -12.69
CA GLN A 320 1.11 -19.90 -12.55
C GLN A 320 0.48 -20.54 -13.80
N LYS A 321 -0.23 -21.65 -13.62
CA LYS A 321 -1.02 -22.29 -14.69
C LYS A 321 -2.49 -22.26 -14.30
N LYS A 322 -3.34 -21.59 -15.10
CA LYS A 322 -4.79 -21.65 -14.92
C LYS A 322 -5.29 -23.08 -15.22
N ARG A 323 -5.90 -23.74 -14.24
CA ARG A 323 -6.75 -24.92 -14.43
C ARG A 323 -8.03 -24.72 -13.63
N GLY A 324 -9.18 -24.67 -14.32
CA GLY A 324 -10.53 -24.77 -13.76
C GLY A 324 -10.80 -23.92 -12.51
N GLY A 325 -11.19 -22.65 -12.68
CA GLY A 325 -11.84 -21.84 -11.63
C GLY A 325 -10.98 -21.40 -10.43
N GLY A 326 -9.72 -21.81 -10.33
CA GLY A 326 -8.79 -21.37 -9.28
C GLY A 326 -7.33 -21.39 -9.74
N ILE A 327 -6.50 -20.53 -9.15
CA ILE A 327 -5.04 -20.52 -9.36
C ILE A 327 -4.42 -21.45 -8.32
N VAL A 328 -3.76 -22.52 -8.78
CA VAL A 328 -2.98 -23.45 -7.95
C VAL A 328 -1.51 -23.28 -8.32
N LEU A 329 -0.64 -23.08 -7.32
CA LEU A 329 0.81 -23.10 -7.50
C LEU A 329 1.27 -24.57 -7.51
N GLU A 330 1.66 -25.10 -8.66
CA GLU A 330 2.32 -26.41 -8.76
C GLU A 330 3.84 -26.21 -8.79
N ASN A 331 4.56 -26.87 -7.89
CA ASN A 331 6.01 -26.95 -7.92
C ASN A 331 6.43 -27.90 -9.06
N VAL A 332 6.95 -27.35 -10.15
CA VAL A 332 7.57 -28.15 -11.22
C VAL A 332 9.07 -28.24 -10.92
N TYR A 333 9.53 -29.44 -10.56
CA TYR A 333 10.94 -29.79 -10.52
C TYR A 333 11.42 -30.01 -11.96
N LEU A 334 12.47 -29.31 -12.39
CA LEU A 334 13.32 -29.73 -13.51
C LEU A 334 14.68 -30.11 -12.96
#